data_AF-A0A8H5KMK4-F1
#
_entry.id   AF-A0A8H5KMK4-F1
#
_cell.length_a   1.000
_cell.length_b   1.000
_cell.length_c   1.000
_cell.angle_alpha   90.00
_cell.angle_beta   90.00
_cell.angle_gamma   90.00
#
_symmetry.space_group_name_H-M   'P 1'
#
loop_
_entity.id
_entity.type
_entity.pdbx_description
1 polymer ?
#
loop_
_entity_poly.entity_id
_entity_poly.type
_entity_poly.pdbx_seq_one_letter_code
_entity_poly.pdbx_strand_id
1 'polypeptide(L)'
;MYALLPLNSSVSGKYKRIERPRKMMLWTEQWKEGELVVPIKPGEDLIGDTIVLGDFGLAHKAGAPAQKIQSPATYCAPKRAHDTNPSYGSDIGSYICIFFQLYTGTLLFPGWNHNSVMSSIVSTLGPLLESWKGTYHVNGSGEDKWYDQNGQLDPGFDLKRRITQLRPDVGVRKLELLVATLRRGLVYQHDQRITAAVLLENDLFRRMMSTLVK
;
A
#
# COMPACT_ATOMS: atom_id res chain seq x y z
N MET A 1 2.36 3.91 11.05
CA MET A 1 1.86 3.59 12.41
C MET A 1 1.47 4.89 13.07
N TYR A 2 0.40 4.89 13.87
CA TYR A 2 0.11 6.03 14.73
C TYR A 2 1.02 5.97 15.97
N ALA A 3 1.43 7.12 16.48
CA ALA A 3 2.12 7.21 17.75
C ALA A 3 1.11 7.09 18.88
N LEU A 4 1.46 6.38 19.95
CA LEU A 4 0.66 6.42 21.18
C LEU A 4 1.03 7.66 21.98
N LEU A 5 0.03 8.28 22.62
CA LEU A 5 0.27 9.29 23.63
C LEU A 5 1.18 8.72 24.74
N PRO A 6 2.06 9.54 25.34
CA PRO A 6 2.94 9.08 26.40
C PRO A 6 2.17 8.41 27.54
N LEU A 7 2.37 7.10 27.68
CA LEU A 7 1.85 6.34 28.81
C LEU A 7 2.80 6.54 30.00
N ASN A 8 2.74 7.72 30.62
CA ASN A 8 3.57 8.10 31.78
C ASN A 8 3.10 7.38 33.06
N SER A 9 3.20 6.06 33.06
CA SER A 9 2.81 5.20 34.18
C SER A 9 3.77 4.03 34.33
N SER A 10 3.71 3.35 35.49
CA SER A 10 4.40 2.09 35.72
C SER A 10 3.96 1.03 34.69
N VAL A 11 4.75 -0.05 34.52
CA VAL A 11 4.41 -1.15 33.60
C VAL A 11 3.01 -1.72 33.86
N SER A 12 2.62 -1.87 35.13
CA SER A 12 1.26 -2.32 35.49
C SER A 12 0.19 -1.29 35.11
N GLY A 13 0.48 0.00 35.24
CA GLY A 13 -0.38 1.09 34.78
C GLY A 13 -0.55 1.09 33.25
N LYS A 14 0.51 0.77 32.49
CA LYS A 14 0.43 0.62 31.03
C LYS A 14 -0.49 -0.52 30.65
N TYR A 15 -0.33 -1.71 31.25
CA TYR A 15 -1.19 -2.87 30.96
C TYR A 15 -2.66 -2.68 31.33
N LYS A 16 -2.98 -1.80 32.28
CA LYS A 16 -4.39 -1.43 32.53
C LYS A 16 -5.00 -0.62 31.38
N ARG A 17 -4.19 0.10 30.60
CA ARG A 17 -4.65 0.97 29.50
C ARG A 17 -4.62 0.29 28.15
N ILE A 18 -3.56 -0.47 27.83
CA ILE A 18 -3.36 -1.11 26.52
C ILE A 18 -3.58 -2.63 26.52
N GLU A 19 -4.10 -3.16 27.63
CA GLU A 19 -4.16 -4.60 27.94
C GLU A 19 -2.78 -5.27 27.99
N ARG A 20 -2.77 -6.56 28.34
CA ARG A 20 -1.55 -7.38 28.25
C ARG A 20 -1.42 -7.93 26.83
N PRO A 21 -0.20 -7.96 26.25
CA PRO A 21 0.03 -8.64 24.98
C PRO A 21 -0.46 -10.07 25.04
N ARG A 22 -1.39 -10.41 24.15
CA ARG A 22 -1.89 -11.78 24.03
C ARG A 22 -0.95 -12.56 23.12
N LYS A 23 -0.70 -13.81 23.46
CA LYS A 23 0.12 -14.72 22.67
C LYS A 23 -0.76 -15.82 22.10
N MET A 24 -0.51 -16.16 20.85
CA MET A 24 -1.14 -17.26 20.16
C MET A 24 -0.07 -18.23 19.68
N MET A 25 -0.28 -19.52 19.92
CA MET A 25 0.60 -20.55 19.37
C MET A 25 0.56 -20.49 17.84
N LEU A 26 1.72 -20.63 17.21
CA LEU A 26 1.79 -20.76 15.77
C LEU A 26 1.39 -22.20 15.40
N TRP A 27 0.30 -22.33 14.61
CA TRP A 27 -0.33 -23.61 14.28
C TRP A 27 0.38 -24.41 13.18
N THR A 28 1.51 -23.94 12.69
CA THR A 28 2.28 -24.57 11.60
C THR A 28 3.45 -25.37 12.16
N GLU A 29 3.85 -26.47 11.51
CA GLU A 29 5.10 -27.16 11.82
C GLU A 29 6.28 -26.18 11.75
N GLN A 30 6.83 -25.83 12.91
CA GLN A 30 8.00 -24.98 13.03
C GLN A 30 9.17 -25.81 13.56
N TRP A 31 10.38 -25.46 13.13
CA TRP A 31 11.62 -26.09 13.63
C TRP A 31 11.85 -25.84 15.14
N LYS A 32 11.08 -24.91 15.74
CA LYS A 32 11.03 -24.61 17.17
C LYS A 32 9.65 -24.09 17.54
N GLU A 33 9.20 -24.34 18.76
CA GLU A 33 7.99 -23.71 19.29
C GLU A 33 8.09 -22.17 19.26
N GLY A 34 7.07 -21.53 18.70
CA GLY A 34 6.98 -20.08 18.57
C GLY A 34 5.58 -19.57 18.89
N GLU A 35 5.53 -18.41 19.52
CA GLU A 35 4.30 -17.69 19.83
C GLU A 35 4.22 -16.41 18.99
N LEU A 36 3.06 -16.16 18.38
CA LEU A 36 2.76 -14.88 17.77
C LEU A 36 2.14 -13.95 18.82
N VAL A 37 2.72 -12.77 18.99
CA VAL A 37 2.10 -11.71 19.79
C VAL A 37 0.99 -11.07 18.95
N VAL A 38 -0.23 -11.09 19.46
CA VAL A 38 -1.39 -10.47 18.80
C VAL A 38 -1.18 -8.96 18.76
N PRO A 39 -1.47 -8.30 17.62
CA PRO A 39 -1.41 -6.84 17.53
C PRO A 39 -2.27 -6.17 18.61
N ILE A 40 -1.70 -5.14 19.24
CA ILE A 40 -2.44 -4.30 20.19
C ILE A 40 -3.48 -3.49 19.41
N LYS A 41 -4.69 -3.37 19.96
CA LYS A 41 -5.72 -2.46 19.51
C LYS A 41 -5.93 -1.40 20.59
N PRO A 42 -5.15 -0.31 20.57
CA PRO A 42 -5.26 0.74 21.57
C PRO A 42 -6.60 1.47 21.40
N GLY A 43 -7.15 1.96 22.52
CA GLY A 43 -8.28 2.87 22.49
C GLY A 43 -7.92 4.16 21.73
N GLU A 44 -8.91 4.79 21.10
CA GLU A 44 -8.73 6.03 20.33
C GLU A 44 -8.15 7.16 21.19
N ASP A 45 -8.46 7.16 22.50
CA ASP A 45 -7.94 8.10 23.49
C ASP A 45 -6.42 7.99 23.72
N LEU A 46 -5.80 6.89 23.28
CA LEU A 46 -4.36 6.65 23.39
C LEU A 46 -3.63 6.95 22.09
N ILE A 47 -4.34 7.20 21.00
CA ILE A 47 -3.75 7.51 19.70
C ILE A 47 -3.41 9.01 19.69
N GLY A 48 -2.13 9.32 19.49
CA GLY A 48 -1.68 10.70 19.33
C GLY A 48 -1.82 11.19 17.88
N ASP A 49 -1.66 12.49 17.70
CA ASP A 49 -1.84 13.17 16.40
C ASP A 49 -0.68 12.96 15.41
N THR A 50 0.34 12.21 15.82
CA THR A 50 1.56 11.99 15.03
C THR A 50 1.53 10.62 14.37
N ILE A 51 1.84 10.59 13.07
CA ILE A 51 2.08 9.37 12.31
C ILE A 51 3.58 9.18 12.14
N VAL A 52 4.07 7.99 12.45
CA VAL A 52 5.47 7.60 12.26
C VAL A 52 5.57 6.39 11.33
N LEU A 53 6.59 6.40 10.48
CA LEU A 53 7.03 5.21 9.78
C LEU A 53 7.87 4.36 10.74
N GLY A 54 7.68 3.06 10.69
CA GLY A 54 8.47 2.09 11.45
C GLY A 54 8.49 0.77 10.71
N ASP A 55 9.00 -0.26 11.37
CA ASP A 55 9.26 -1.56 10.75
C ASP A 55 10.21 -1.45 9.54
N PHE A 56 11.45 -1.06 9.82
CA PHE A 56 12.52 -0.95 8.83
C PHE A 56 13.24 -2.29 8.60
N GLY A 57 12.66 -3.43 8.99
CA GLY A 57 13.30 -4.75 8.85
C GLY A 57 13.59 -5.15 7.41
N LEU A 58 12.83 -4.60 6.45
CA LEU A 58 13.03 -4.79 5.00
C LEU A 58 13.64 -3.55 4.32
N ALA A 59 14.00 -2.53 5.09
CA ALA A 59 14.65 -1.33 4.55
C ALA A 59 16.05 -1.70 4.07
N HIS A 60 16.46 -1.10 2.95
CA HIS A 60 17.75 -1.35 2.33
C HIS A 60 18.27 -0.07 1.70
N LYS A 61 19.59 -0.01 1.49
CA LYS A 61 20.23 1.11 0.82
C LYS A 61 19.85 1.11 -0.67
N ALA A 62 19.43 2.26 -1.20
CA ALA A 62 19.15 2.41 -2.62
C ALA A 62 20.37 1.99 -3.48
N GLY A 63 20.12 1.23 -4.54
CA GLY A 63 21.15 0.69 -5.44
C GLY A 63 21.83 -0.58 -4.95
N ALA A 64 21.62 -1.00 -3.70
CA ALA A 64 22.10 -2.31 -3.23
C ALA A 64 21.18 -3.44 -3.74
N PRO A 65 21.73 -4.65 -4.00
CA PRO A 65 20.92 -5.83 -4.19
C PRO A 65 20.01 -6.05 -2.97
N ALA A 66 18.72 -6.25 -3.21
CA ALA A 66 17.73 -6.46 -2.16
C ALA A 66 16.73 -7.52 -2.63
N GLN A 67 15.97 -8.08 -1.69
CA GLN A 67 14.88 -8.97 -2.04
C GLN A 67 13.89 -8.22 -2.94
N LYS A 68 13.74 -8.70 -4.17
CA LYS A 68 12.95 -8.01 -5.20
C LYS A 68 11.47 -8.07 -4.87
N ILE A 69 10.97 -9.20 -4.40
CA ILE A 69 9.57 -9.35 -4.01
C ILE A 69 9.33 -8.88 -2.58
N GLN A 70 8.27 -8.08 -2.40
CA GLN A 70 7.80 -7.63 -1.11
C GLN A 70 6.47 -8.29 -0.76
N SER A 71 6.32 -8.57 0.54
CA SER A 71 5.05 -8.80 1.19
C SER A 71 4.69 -7.58 2.06
N PRO A 72 3.41 -7.21 2.20
CA PRO A 72 2.25 -7.80 1.53
C PRO A 72 2.18 -7.46 0.03
N ALA A 73 1.68 -8.40 -0.79
CA ALA A 73 1.59 -8.26 -2.24
C ALA A 73 0.78 -7.02 -2.68
N THR A 74 -0.26 -6.66 -1.92
CA THR A 74 -1.21 -5.56 -2.20
C THR A 74 -0.58 -4.17 -2.24
N TYR A 75 0.63 -4.02 -1.67
CA TYR A 75 1.39 -2.76 -1.69
C TYR A 75 2.67 -2.87 -2.54
N CYS A 76 2.93 -4.03 -3.14
CA CYS A 76 4.13 -4.26 -3.92
C CYS A 76 3.99 -3.59 -5.29
N ALA A 77 4.95 -2.74 -5.66
CA ALA A 77 4.97 -2.14 -6.98
C ALA A 77 5.10 -3.22 -8.07
N PRO A 78 4.32 -3.16 -9.17
CA PRO A 78 4.23 -4.25 -10.14
C PRO A 78 5.58 -4.60 -10.76
N LYS A 79 6.40 -3.58 -11.07
CA LYS A 79 7.76 -3.75 -11.62
C LYS A 79 8.65 -4.67 -10.76
N ARG A 80 8.43 -4.73 -9.44
CA ARG A 80 9.16 -5.63 -8.53
C ARG A 80 8.92 -7.10 -8.86
N ALA A 81 7.74 -7.46 -9.37
CA ALA A 81 7.42 -8.81 -9.85
C ALA A 81 8.09 -9.16 -11.20
N HIS A 82 8.70 -8.18 -11.85
CA HIS A 82 9.45 -8.30 -13.12
C HIS A 82 10.95 -8.07 -12.90
N ASP A 83 11.47 -8.73 -11.87
CA ASP A 83 12.89 -8.84 -11.53
C ASP A 83 13.62 -7.49 -11.33
N THR A 84 12.87 -6.43 -11.03
CA THR A 84 13.43 -5.10 -10.81
C THR A 84 13.70 -4.85 -9.33
N ASN A 85 14.86 -4.25 -9.06
CA ASN A 85 15.22 -3.85 -7.71
C ASN A 85 14.25 -2.79 -7.15
N PRO A 86 13.99 -2.82 -5.83
CA PRO A 86 13.30 -1.73 -5.16
C PRO A 86 14.01 -0.38 -5.36
N SER A 87 13.23 0.68 -5.31
CA SER A 87 13.67 2.07 -5.53
C SER A 87 12.73 3.01 -4.79
N TYR A 88 13.09 4.29 -4.68
CA TYR A 88 12.19 5.31 -4.11
C TYR A 88 10.83 5.35 -4.82
N GLY A 89 10.80 5.07 -6.12
CA GLY A 89 9.55 4.95 -6.87
C GLY A 89 8.66 3.83 -6.32
N SER A 90 9.24 2.68 -5.96
CA SER A 90 8.51 1.56 -5.34
C SER A 90 7.80 2.01 -4.07
N ASP A 91 8.50 2.75 -3.20
CA ASP A 91 7.95 3.27 -1.94
C ASP A 91 6.78 4.23 -2.17
N ILE A 92 6.86 5.09 -3.20
CA ILE A 92 5.72 5.94 -3.58
C ILE A 92 4.52 5.11 -4.05
N GLY A 93 4.75 4.04 -4.80
CA GLY A 93 3.67 3.14 -5.21
C GLY A 93 2.96 2.53 -3.99
N SER A 94 3.73 2.04 -3.02
CA SER A 94 3.21 1.52 -1.76
C SER A 94 2.47 2.59 -0.95
N TYR A 95 3.03 3.80 -0.86
CA TYR A 95 2.40 4.94 -0.18
C TYR A 95 1.03 5.25 -0.78
N ILE A 96 0.90 5.25 -2.11
CA ILE A 96 -0.35 5.57 -2.79
C ILE A 96 -1.42 4.50 -2.55
N CYS A 97 -1.03 3.22 -2.49
CA CYS A 97 -1.92 2.15 -2.06
C CYS A 97 -2.41 2.34 -0.62
N ILE A 98 -1.51 2.69 0.30
CA ILE A 98 -1.85 2.97 1.71
C ILE A 98 -2.77 4.19 1.81
N PHE A 99 -2.45 5.26 1.09
CA PHE A 99 -3.25 6.48 1.07
C PHE A 99 -4.68 6.20 0.59
N PHE A 100 -4.85 5.45 -0.49
CA PHE A 100 -6.18 5.03 -0.95
C PHE A 100 -6.95 4.23 0.11
N GLN A 101 -6.28 3.30 0.78
CA GLN A 101 -6.91 2.48 1.80
C GLN A 101 -7.30 3.28 3.04
N LEU A 102 -6.45 4.20 3.50
CA LEU A 102 -6.80 5.10 4.60
C LEU A 102 -7.98 6.00 4.23
N TYR A 103 -8.06 6.43 2.98
CA TYR A 103 -9.12 7.32 2.51
C TYR A 103 -10.48 6.63 2.34
N THR A 104 -10.48 5.36 1.92
CA THR A 104 -11.69 4.61 1.52
C THR A 104 -12.03 3.42 2.41
N GLY A 105 -11.14 3.03 3.32
CA GLY A 105 -11.24 1.80 4.12
C GLY A 105 -10.98 0.50 3.35
N THR A 106 -10.68 0.56 2.04
CA THR A 106 -10.59 -0.61 1.16
C THR A 106 -9.24 -0.69 0.43
N LEU A 107 -8.76 -1.90 0.13
CA LEU A 107 -7.53 -2.11 -0.65
C LEU A 107 -7.66 -1.54 -2.06
N LEU A 108 -6.63 -0.83 -2.52
CA LEU A 108 -6.56 -0.34 -3.90
C LEU A 108 -6.52 -1.50 -4.89
N PHE A 109 -5.62 -2.46 -4.66
CA PHE A 109 -5.49 -3.68 -5.46
C PHE A 109 -5.84 -4.90 -4.58
N PRO A 110 -7.10 -5.35 -4.58
CA PRO A 110 -7.49 -6.54 -3.83
C PRO A 110 -6.84 -7.79 -4.45
N GLY A 111 -6.49 -8.77 -3.63
CA GLY A 111 -5.93 -10.04 -4.09
C GLY A 111 -5.43 -10.88 -2.93
N TRP A 112 -5.29 -12.19 -3.16
CA TRP A 112 -4.87 -13.16 -2.14
C TRP A 112 -3.37 -13.49 -2.26
N ASN A 113 -2.80 -13.28 -3.44
CA ASN A 113 -1.40 -13.54 -3.77
C ASN A 113 -0.93 -12.55 -4.84
N HIS A 114 0.36 -12.58 -5.20
CA HIS A 114 0.92 -11.66 -6.20
C HIS A 114 0.24 -11.74 -7.57
N ASN A 115 -0.16 -12.92 -8.04
CA ASN A 115 -0.82 -13.08 -9.35
C ASN A 115 -2.20 -12.39 -9.36
N SER A 116 -3.03 -12.63 -8.35
CA SER A 116 -4.35 -12.00 -8.23
C SER A 116 -4.25 -10.48 -8.01
N VAL A 117 -3.27 -10.02 -7.22
CA VAL A 117 -2.98 -8.58 -7.10
C VAL A 117 -2.54 -7.99 -8.44
N MET A 118 -1.69 -8.69 -9.22
CA MET A 118 -1.25 -8.22 -10.53
C MET A 118 -2.43 -8.11 -11.50
N SER A 119 -3.34 -9.08 -11.51
CA SER A 119 -4.59 -8.99 -12.26
C SER A 119 -5.43 -7.77 -11.84
N SER A 120 -5.57 -7.49 -10.54
CA SER A 120 -6.26 -6.27 -10.08
C SER A 120 -5.56 -4.97 -10.50
N ILE A 121 -4.22 -4.96 -10.51
CA ILE A 121 -3.44 -3.83 -11.02
C ILE A 121 -3.74 -3.59 -12.49
N VAL A 122 -3.67 -4.64 -13.32
CA VAL A 122 -3.95 -4.56 -14.76
C VAL A 122 -5.40 -4.11 -15.02
N SER A 123 -6.37 -4.64 -14.29
CA SER A 123 -7.77 -4.21 -14.41
C SER A 123 -7.98 -2.74 -14.04
N THR A 124 -7.16 -2.19 -13.14
CA THR A 124 -7.29 -0.80 -12.65
C THR A 124 -6.51 0.21 -13.50
N LEU A 125 -5.30 -0.14 -13.93
CA LEU A 125 -4.35 0.79 -14.58
C LEU A 125 -4.18 0.53 -16.07
N GLY A 126 -4.66 -0.62 -16.56
CA GLY A 126 -4.44 -1.08 -17.93
C GLY A 126 -3.26 -2.05 -18.04
N PRO A 127 -2.98 -2.53 -19.26
CA PRO A 127 -1.97 -3.53 -19.50
C PRO A 127 -0.57 -3.08 -19.03
N LEU A 128 0.21 -4.03 -18.55
CA LEU A 128 1.64 -3.87 -18.30
C LEU A 128 2.38 -3.59 -19.62
N LEU A 129 3.61 -3.09 -19.52
CA LEU A 129 4.44 -2.84 -20.69
C LEU A 129 4.73 -4.17 -21.40
N GLU A 130 4.55 -4.21 -22.73
CA GLU A 130 4.91 -5.36 -23.60
C GLU A 130 6.32 -5.88 -23.31
N SER A 131 7.29 -4.97 -23.12
CA SER A 131 8.69 -5.28 -22.80
C SER A 131 8.89 -6.10 -21.51
N TRP A 132 7.89 -6.17 -20.63
CA TRP A 132 7.95 -6.96 -19.39
C TRP A 132 7.44 -8.39 -19.59
N LYS A 133 6.86 -8.72 -20.74
CA LYS A 133 6.34 -10.06 -21.01
C LYS A 133 7.46 -11.10 -20.90
N GLY A 134 7.18 -12.18 -20.18
CA GLY A 134 8.16 -13.25 -19.91
C GLY A 134 9.15 -12.96 -18.77
N THR A 135 9.13 -11.76 -18.16
CA THR A 135 10.03 -11.41 -17.03
C THR A 135 9.38 -11.59 -15.66
N TYR A 136 8.10 -11.94 -15.63
CA TYR A 136 7.38 -12.20 -14.37
C TYR A 136 7.94 -13.45 -13.69
N HIS A 137 8.37 -13.31 -12.43
CA HIS A 137 9.08 -14.38 -11.71
C HIS A 137 8.46 -14.74 -10.36
N VAL A 138 7.21 -14.34 -10.11
CA VAL A 138 6.52 -14.61 -8.84
C VAL A 138 5.59 -15.80 -8.98
N ASN A 139 6.05 -16.99 -8.57
CA ASN A 139 5.24 -18.23 -8.53
C ASN A 139 4.44 -18.49 -9.82
N GLY A 140 5.15 -18.97 -10.85
CA GLY A 140 4.58 -19.34 -12.15
C GLY A 140 4.94 -18.37 -13.27
N SER A 141 4.49 -18.68 -14.49
CA SER A 141 4.56 -17.78 -15.63
C SER A 141 3.38 -16.80 -15.53
N GLY A 142 3.66 -15.50 -15.52
CA GLY A 142 2.61 -14.46 -15.51
C GLY A 142 1.61 -14.63 -16.65
N GLU A 143 0.41 -14.08 -16.51
CA GLU A 143 -0.65 -14.27 -17.51
C GLU A 143 -0.39 -13.41 -18.76
N ASP A 144 -0.47 -13.99 -19.95
CA ASP A 144 -0.23 -13.27 -21.22
C ASP A 144 -1.16 -12.07 -21.40
N LYS A 145 -2.39 -12.17 -20.92
CA LYS A 145 -3.39 -11.09 -20.97
C LYS A 145 -2.95 -9.83 -20.23
N TRP A 146 -2.01 -9.92 -19.28
CA TRP A 146 -1.52 -8.75 -18.55
C TRP A 146 -0.78 -7.77 -19.44
N TYR A 147 -0.28 -8.22 -20.59
CA TYR A 147 0.52 -7.41 -21.52
C TYR A 147 -0.23 -7.09 -22.81
N ASP A 148 -1.50 -7.50 -22.95
CA ASP A 148 -2.29 -7.20 -24.14
C ASP A 148 -2.63 -5.71 -24.21
N GLN A 149 -1.92 -4.98 -25.08
CA GLN A 149 -2.12 -3.54 -25.26
C GLN A 149 -3.50 -3.17 -25.80
N ASN A 150 -4.27 -4.14 -26.31
CA ASN A 150 -5.66 -3.95 -26.75
C ASN A 150 -6.68 -4.27 -25.64
N GLY A 151 -6.22 -4.69 -24.46
CA GLY A 151 -7.07 -5.02 -23.32
C GLY A 151 -7.91 -3.82 -22.88
N GLN A 152 -9.22 -4.05 -22.70
CA GLN A 152 -10.11 -3.04 -22.14
C GLN A 152 -9.95 -2.96 -20.62
N LEU A 153 -10.01 -1.74 -20.08
CA LEU A 153 -10.11 -1.52 -18.64
C LEU A 153 -11.42 -2.11 -18.13
N ASP A 154 -11.35 -2.84 -17.02
CA ASP A 154 -12.53 -3.40 -16.37
C ASP A 154 -13.35 -2.25 -15.73
N PRO A 155 -14.60 -2.00 -16.15
CA PRO A 155 -15.43 -0.96 -15.57
C PRO A 155 -15.72 -1.15 -14.07
N GLY A 156 -15.53 -2.35 -13.52
CA GLY A 156 -15.60 -2.65 -12.09
C GLY A 156 -14.38 -2.15 -11.31
N PHE A 157 -13.24 -1.97 -11.97
CA PHE A 157 -11.98 -1.50 -11.38
C PHE A 157 -11.68 -0.02 -11.64
N ASP A 158 -12.55 0.69 -12.38
CA ASP A 158 -12.39 2.12 -12.59
C ASP A 158 -12.27 2.89 -11.27
N LEU A 159 -11.17 3.64 -11.12
CA LEU A 159 -10.85 4.37 -9.89
C LEU A 159 -11.93 5.39 -9.52
N LYS A 160 -12.47 6.12 -10.51
CA LYS A 160 -13.45 7.17 -10.26
C LYS A 160 -14.74 6.54 -9.71
N ARG A 161 -15.24 5.49 -10.36
CA ARG A 161 -16.42 4.74 -9.94
C ARG A 161 -16.24 4.15 -8.54
N ARG A 162 -15.12 3.48 -8.27
CA ARG A 162 -14.83 2.87 -6.96
C ARG A 162 -14.81 3.90 -5.84
N ILE A 163 -14.15 5.04 -6.05
CA ILE A 163 -14.12 6.11 -5.04
C ILE A 163 -15.53 6.67 -4.83
N THR A 164 -16.30 6.94 -5.88
CA THR A 164 -17.68 7.44 -5.75
C THR A 164 -18.56 6.48 -4.94
N GLN A 165 -18.39 5.16 -5.12
CA GLN A 165 -19.13 4.15 -4.36
C GLN A 165 -18.70 4.09 -2.89
N LEU A 166 -17.40 4.13 -2.62
CA LEU A 166 -16.84 4.03 -1.26
C LEU A 166 -16.98 5.33 -0.47
N ARG A 167 -17.05 6.47 -1.16
CA ARG A 167 -17.08 7.82 -0.61
C ARG A 167 -18.08 8.69 -1.39
N PRO A 168 -19.38 8.42 -1.29
CA PRO A 168 -20.42 9.17 -2.01
C PRO A 168 -20.53 10.64 -1.55
N ASP A 169 -19.96 10.96 -0.38
CA ASP A 169 -19.88 12.30 0.18
C ASP A 169 -18.86 13.20 -0.55
N VAL A 170 -18.03 12.63 -1.42
CA VAL A 170 -16.96 13.37 -2.10
C VAL A 170 -17.49 14.14 -3.30
N GLY A 171 -17.35 15.46 -3.24
CA GLY A 171 -17.66 16.33 -4.36
C GLY A 171 -16.79 16.07 -5.59
N VAL A 172 -17.36 16.31 -6.78
CA VAL A 172 -16.75 16.02 -8.09
C VAL A 172 -15.33 16.57 -8.24
N ARG A 173 -15.08 17.81 -7.82
CA ARG A 173 -13.74 18.41 -7.90
C ARG A 173 -12.72 17.62 -7.08
N LYS A 174 -13.05 17.27 -5.83
CA LYS A 174 -12.14 16.51 -4.96
C LYS A 174 -11.88 15.10 -5.49
N LEU A 175 -12.89 14.48 -6.08
CA LEU A 175 -12.76 13.19 -6.76
C LEU A 175 -11.77 13.25 -7.92
N GLU A 176 -11.86 14.27 -8.78
CA GLU A 176 -10.94 14.44 -9.91
C GLU A 176 -9.50 14.66 -9.45
N LEU A 177 -9.30 15.47 -8.41
CA LEU A 177 -7.97 15.70 -7.81
C LEU A 177 -7.38 14.41 -7.23
N LEU A 178 -8.20 13.62 -6.54
CA LEU A 178 -7.79 12.35 -5.97
C LEU A 178 -7.38 11.37 -7.08
N VAL A 179 -8.22 11.17 -8.10
CA VAL A 179 -7.91 10.27 -9.22
C VAL A 179 -6.64 10.70 -9.95
N ALA A 180 -6.45 11.99 -10.20
CA ALA A 180 -5.23 12.52 -10.81
C ALA A 180 -3.98 12.22 -9.96
N THR A 181 -4.08 12.40 -8.64
CA THR A 181 -2.97 12.12 -7.72
C THR A 181 -2.63 10.62 -7.70
N LEU A 182 -3.64 9.76 -7.60
CA LEU A 182 -3.46 8.31 -7.63
C LEU A 182 -2.75 7.88 -8.93
N ARG A 183 -3.22 8.35 -10.09
CA ARG A 183 -2.61 7.99 -11.39
C ARG A 183 -1.13 8.40 -11.49
N ARG A 184 -0.75 9.58 -10.99
CA ARG A 184 0.66 10.01 -10.97
C ARG A 184 1.53 9.16 -10.04
N GLY A 185 0.93 8.67 -8.96
CA GLY A 185 1.56 7.77 -8.00
C GLY A 185 1.67 6.31 -8.44
N LEU A 186 0.86 5.89 -9.41
CA LEU A 186 0.73 4.50 -9.84
C LEU A 186 1.36 4.20 -11.21
N VAL A 187 2.05 5.17 -11.81
CA VAL A 187 2.80 4.97 -13.07
C VAL A 187 3.72 3.76 -12.95
N TYR A 188 3.66 2.85 -13.94
CA TYR A 188 4.42 1.59 -13.92
C TYR A 188 5.94 1.81 -13.89
N GLN A 189 6.42 2.77 -14.67
CA GLN A 189 7.83 3.17 -14.72
C GLN A 189 8.19 3.99 -13.48
N HIS A 190 9.08 3.44 -12.64
CA HIS A 190 9.47 4.05 -11.36
C HIS A 190 10.12 5.43 -11.53
N ASP A 191 10.85 5.63 -12.61
CA ASP A 191 11.54 6.86 -13.01
C ASP A 191 10.59 7.97 -13.45
N GLN A 192 9.40 7.62 -13.93
CA GLN A 192 8.36 8.57 -14.34
C GLN A 192 7.32 8.81 -13.24
N ARG A 193 7.37 8.02 -12.17
CA ARG A 193 6.45 8.14 -11.03
C ARG A 193 6.75 9.43 -10.26
N ILE A 194 5.70 10.08 -9.76
CA ILE A 194 5.87 11.27 -8.91
C ILE A 194 6.76 10.95 -7.70
N THR A 195 7.64 11.87 -7.31
CA THR A 195 8.50 11.70 -6.13
C THR A 195 7.80 12.20 -4.87
N ALA A 196 8.31 11.82 -3.69
CA ALA A 196 7.80 12.32 -2.41
C ALA A 196 7.84 13.86 -2.34
N ALA A 197 8.96 14.46 -2.73
CA ALA A 197 9.14 15.91 -2.73
C ALA A 197 8.11 16.61 -3.63
N VAL A 198 7.96 16.14 -4.88
CA VAL A 198 7.01 16.71 -5.82
C VAL A 198 5.56 16.51 -5.37
N LEU A 199 5.25 15.39 -4.71
CA LEU A 199 3.92 15.14 -4.15
C LEU A 199 3.61 16.12 -3.00
N LEU A 200 4.58 16.40 -2.13
CA LEU A 200 4.41 17.35 -1.02
C LEU A 200 4.23 18.79 -1.50
N GLU A 201 4.91 19.16 -2.59
CA GLU A 201 4.78 20.47 -3.22
C GLU A 201 3.54 20.56 -4.14
N ASN A 202 2.87 19.45 -4.39
CA ASN A 202 1.73 19.44 -5.29
C ASN A 202 0.53 20.17 -4.68
N ASP A 203 0.13 21.29 -5.29
CA ASP A 203 -1.00 22.11 -4.84
C ASP A 203 -2.31 21.32 -4.70
N LEU A 204 -2.54 20.35 -5.59
CA LEU A 204 -3.75 19.53 -5.57
C LEU A 204 -3.75 18.62 -4.34
N PHE A 205 -2.61 17.97 -4.09
CA PHE A 205 -2.42 17.13 -2.91
C PHE A 205 -2.54 17.94 -1.62
N ARG A 206 -1.90 19.11 -1.53
CA ARG A 206 -2.00 19.99 -0.36
C ARG A 206 -3.43 20.45 -0.09
N ARG A 207 -4.16 20.89 -1.12
CA ARG A 207 -5.58 21.28 -1.02
C ARG A 207 -6.47 20.12 -0.61
N MET A 208 -6.19 18.92 -1.10
CA MET A 208 -6.93 17.73 -0.68
C MET A 208 -6.68 17.44 0.80
N MET A 209 -5.43 17.41 1.24
CA MET A 209 -5.06 17.12 2.63
C MET A 209 -5.64 18.15 3.62
N SER A 210 -5.65 19.44 3.26
CA SER A 210 -6.23 20.49 4.12
C SER A 210 -7.75 20.36 4.30
N THR A 211 -8.44 19.59 3.44
CA THR A 211 -9.89 19.32 3.56
C THR A 211 -10.20 17.97 4.23
N LEU A 212 -9.18 17.18 4.56
CA LEU A 212 -9.32 15.90 5.27
C LEU A 212 -9.19 16.05 6.79
N VAL A 213 -8.51 17.09 7.24
CA VAL A 213 -8.40 17.45 8.65
C VAL A 213 -9.67 18.23 9.03
N LYS A 214 -10.58 17.58 9.74
CA LYS A 214 -11.66 18.21 10.51
C LYS A 214 -11.47 17.85 11.97
#